data_AF-A0A2K3M3J4-F1
#
_entry.id   AF-A0A2K3M3J4-F1
#
_cell.length_a   1.000
_cell.length_b   1.000
_cell.length_c   1.000
_cell.angle_alpha   90.00
_cell.angle_beta   90.00
_cell.angle_gamma   90.00
#
_symmetry.space_group_name_H-M   'P 1'
#
loop_
_entity.id
_entity.type
_entity.pdbx_description
1 polymer ?
#
loop_
_entity_poly.entity_id
_entity_poly.type
_entity_poly.pdbx_seq_one_letter_code
_entity_poly.pdbx_strand_id
1 'polypeptide(L)'
;MEWVVGGKFKIGRKIGSGSFGEIYIASDMDTSEIVAVKMEKKKTRHPQLLYEAKLYSILQGESGVPSMKWCGTDGDHNVLVIDLLGRSLEDLFVFCGSKFSLKTVLMLADQMVTTDSCLDFKWQH
;
A
#
# COMPACT_ATOMS: atom_id res chain seq x y z
N MET A 1 1.94 -9.96 -23.96
CA MET A 1 1.83 -10.96 -22.87
C MET A 1 1.14 -10.29 -21.71
N GLU A 2 0.06 -10.88 -21.21
CA GLU A 2 -0.61 -10.37 -20.01
C GLU A 2 0.14 -10.88 -18.79
N TRP A 3 0.64 -9.96 -17.97
CA TRP A 3 1.30 -10.34 -16.72
C TRP A 3 0.23 -10.48 -15.63
N VAL A 4 0.01 -11.72 -15.18
CA VAL A 4 -0.99 -12.05 -14.17
C VAL A 4 -0.28 -12.61 -12.94
N VAL A 5 -0.64 -12.13 -11.76
CA VAL A 5 -0.11 -12.59 -10.48
C VAL A 5 -1.21 -13.27 -9.66
N GLY A 6 -0.83 -14.37 -9.00
CA GLY A 6 -1.74 -15.15 -8.15
C GLY A 6 -2.92 -15.76 -8.93
N GLY A 7 -2.80 -15.86 -10.26
CA GLY A 7 -3.86 -16.35 -11.15
C GLY A 7 -5.09 -15.44 -11.24
N LYS A 8 -5.12 -14.31 -10.53
CA LYS A 8 -6.32 -13.47 -10.34
C LYS A 8 -6.11 -11.99 -10.68
N PHE A 9 -4.89 -11.48 -10.54
CA PHE A 9 -4.63 -10.04 -10.66
C PHE A 9 -3.84 -9.73 -11.93
N LYS A 10 -4.46 -9.00 -12.86
CA LYS A 10 -3.83 -8.55 -14.10
C LYS A 10 -3.03 -7.28 -13.83
N ILE A 11 -1.71 -7.38 -13.93
CA ILE A 11 -0.79 -6.27 -13.70
C ILE A 11 -0.82 -5.30 -14.87
N GLY A 12 -0.95 -4.02 -14.56
CA GLY A 12 -0.92 -2.90 -15.48
C GLY A 12 0.38 -2.10 -15.38
N ARG A 13 0.26 -0.78 -15.51
CA ARG A 13 1.41 0.14 -15.46
C ARG A 13 2.03 0.21 -14.07
N LYS A 14 3.34 0.45 -14.03
CA LYS A 14 4.04 0.86 -12.81
C LYS A 14 3.55 2.23 -12.37
N ILE A 15 3.20 2.36 -11.09
CA ILE A 15 2.73 3.62 -10.48
C ILE A 15 3.71 4.18 -9.45
N GLY A 16 4.65 3.38 -8.99
CA GLY A 16 5.68 3.83 -8.07
C GLY A 16 6.87 2.88 -8.00
N SER A 17 7.97 3.37 -7.47
CA SER A 17 9.11 2.58 -7.04
C SER A 17 9.72 3.22 -5.82
N GLY A 18 10.03 2.40 -4.82
CA GLY A 18 10.71 2.84 -3.61
C GLY A 18 11.88 1.91 -3.27
N SER A 19 12.48 2.14 -2.10
CA SER A 19 13.53 1.29 -1.53
C SER A 19 13.08 -0.16 -1.31
N PHE A 20 11.77 -0.38 -1.17
CA PHE A 20 11.16 -1.66 -0.78
C PHE A 20 10.50 -2.40 -1.96
N GLY A 21 10.86 -2.03 -3.19
CA GLY A 21 10.37 -2.68 -4.41
C GLY A 21 9.59 -1.75 -5.34
N GLU A 22 8.83 -2.38 -6.23
CA GLU A 22 8.07 -1.71 -7.28
C GLU A 22 6.57 -1.83 -7.01
N ILE A 23 5.82 -0.78 -7.35
CA ILE A 23 4.37 -0.73 -7.17
C ILE A 23 3.71 -0.59 -8.54
N TYR A 24 2.77 -1.49 -8.81
CA TYR A 24 2.00 -1.56 -10.04
C TYR A 24 0.52 -1.37 -9.74
N ILE A 25 -0.21 -0.77 -10.67
CA ILE A 25 -1.67 -0.87 -10.68
C ILE A 25 -2.06 -2.22 -11.25
N ALA A 26 -3.10 -2.87 -10.72
CA ALA A 26 -3.64 -4.10 -11.27
C ALA A 26 -5.17 -4.09 -11.22
N SER A 27 -5.77 -4.98 -12.01
CA SER A 27 -7.21 -5.26 -11.95
C SER A 27 -7.41 -6.68 -11.45
N ASP A 28 -8.27 -6.86 -10.46
CA ASP A 28 -8.84 -8.16 -10.14
C ASP A 28 -9.68 -8.63 -11.34
N MET A 29 -9.41 -9.83 -11.84
CA MET A 29 -10.08 -10.36 -13.04
C MET A 29 -11.51 -10.84 -12.75
N ASP A 30 -11.83 -11.17 -11.50
CA ASP A 30 -13.16 -11.65 -11.10
C ASP A 30 -14.09 -10.48 -10.79
N THR A 31 -13.59 -9.48 -10.07
CA THR A 31 -14.41 -8.34 -9.61
C THR A 31 -14.26 -7.09 -10.47
N SER A 32 -13.25 -7.04 -11.36
CA SER A 32 -12.83 -5.81 -12.06
C SER A 32 -12.43 -4.66 -11.12
N GLU A 33 -12.16 -4.96 -9.85
CA GLU A 33 -11.69 -3.97 -8.87
C GLU A 33 -10.23 -3.58 -9.17
N ILE A 34 -9.94 -2.28 -9.10
CA ILE A 34 -8.59 -1.77 -9.28
C ILE A 34 -7.84 -1.81 -7.95
N VAL A 35 -6.68 -2.45 -7.94
CA VAL A 35 -5.85 -2.70 -6.76
C VAL A 35 -4.41 -2.24 -6.98
N ALA A 36 -3.66 -2.07 -5.89
CA ALA A 36 -2.23 -1.82 -5.92
C ALA A 36 -1.46 -3.10 -5.62
N VAL A 37 -0.41 -3.36 -6.41
CA VAL A 37 0.44 -4.55 -6.29
C VAL A 37 1.87 -4.11 -6.02
N LYS A 38 2.37 -4.45 -4.84
CA LYS A 38 3.76 -4.22 -4.43
C LYS A 38 4.55 -5.50 -4.64
N MET A 39 5.69 -5.39 -5.32
CA MET A 39 6.55 -6.51 -5.65
C MET A 39 7.98 -6.27 -5.17
N GLU A 40 8.56 -7.28 -4.53
CA GLU A 40 9.92 -7.27 -3.99
C GLU A 40 10.67 -8.53 -4.45
N LYS A 41 11.93 -8.41 -4.86
CA LYS A 41 12.75 -9.60 -5.17
C LYS A 41 13.08 -10.35 -3.88
N LYS A 42 12.92 -11.68 -3.88
CA LYS A 42 13.28 -12.53 -2.72
C LYS A 42 14.74 -12.42 -2.30
N LYS A 43 15.62 -12.21 -3.26
CA LYS A 43 17.09 -12.16 -3.06
C LYS A 43 17.57 -10.79 -2.57
N THR A 44 16.68 -9.90 -2.16
CA THR A 44 17.10 -8.64 -1.54
C THR A 44 17.80 -8.92 -0.21
N ARG A 45 18.72 -8.05 0.18
CA ARG A 45 19.52 -8.21 1.40
C ARG A 45 18.65 -8.25 2.67
N HIS A 46 17.51 -7.56 2.62
CA HIS A 46 16.55 -7.45 3.71
C HIS A 46 15.12 -7.51 3.14
N PRO A 47 14.54 -8.71 2.93
CA PRO A 47 13.18 -8.83 2.43
C PRO A 47 12.20 -8.37 3.52
N GLN A 48 11.43 -7.32 3.23
CA GLN A 48 10.52 -6.69 4.19
C GLN A 48 9.05 -6.88 3.84
N LEU A 49 8.73 -7.27 2.60
CA LEU A 49 7.35 -7.31 2.13
C LEU A 49 6.49 -8.34 2.86
N LEU A 50 7.06 -9.48 3.24
CA LEU A 50 6.36 -10.51 4.02
C LEU A 50 6.04 -10.05 5.45
N TYR A 51 6.91 -9.24 6.04
CA TYR A 51 6.66 -8.66 7.36
C TYR A 51 5.55 -7.61 7.27
N GLU A 52 5.60 -6.76 6.24
CA GLU A 52 4.56 -5.78 5.95
C GLU A 52 3.19 -6.45 5.71
N ALA A 53 3.14 -7.56 4.97
CA ALA A 53 1.91 -8.34 4.78
C ALA A 53 1.31 -8.85 6.11
N LYS A 54 2.16 -9.29 7.06
CA LYS A 54 1.71 -9.68 8.40
C LYS A 54 1.14 -8.50 9.17
N LEU A 55 1.76 -7.32 9.08
CA LEU A 55 1.24 -6.11 9.72
C LEU A 55 -0.14 -5.75 9.16
N TYR A 56 -0.31 -5.76 7.84
CA TYR A 56 -1.61 -5.53 7.23
C TYR A 56 -2.67 -6.54 7.69
N SER A 57 -2.30 -7.81 7.90
CA SER A 57 -3.23 -8.82 8.44
C SER A 57 -3.66 -8.54 9.88
N ILE A 58 -2.80 -7.94 10.71
CA ILE A 58 -3.11 -7.60 12.12
C ILE A 58 -3.95 -6.31 12.19
N LEU A 59 -3.63 -5.35 11.32
CA LEU A 59 -4.27 -4.04 11.26
C LEU A 59 -5.54 -4.02 10.40
N GLN A 60 -5.91 -5.15 9.80
CA GLN A 60 -7.10 -5.25 8.97
C GLN A 60 -8.35 -4.90 9.77
N GLY A 61 -9.19 -4.01 9.22
CA GLY A 61 -10.41 -3.51 9.85
C GLY A 61 -10.26 -2.16 10.56
N GLU A 62 -9.04 -1.64 10.69
CA GLU A 62 -8.81 -0.29 11.22
C GLU A 62 -9.10 0.80 10.20
N SER A 63 -9.64 1.92 10.68
CA SER A 63 -9.91 3.09 9.83
C SER A 63 -8.60 3.70 9.34
N GLY A 64 -8.47 3.87 8.03
CA GLY A 64 -7.26 4.42 7.40
C GLY A 64 -6.20 3.37 7.02
N VAL A 65 -6.42 2.09 7.32
CA VAL A 65 -5.53 1.00 6.89
C VAL A 65 -6.11 0.33 5.63
N PRO A 66 -5.36 0.25 4.52
CA PRO A 66 -5.77 -0.47 3.31
C PRO A 66 -6.03 -1.95 3.60
N SER A 67 -7.07 -2.52 2.99
CA SER A 67 -7.33 -3.95 3.10
C SER A 67 -6.35 -4.75 2.26
N MET A 68 -5.78 -5.80 2.87
CA MET A 68 -4.99 -6.77 2.13
C MET A 68 -5.91 -7.74 1.37
N LYS A 69 -5.78 -7.78 0.05
CA LYS A 69 -6.57 -8.65 -0.84
C LYS A 69 -5.88 -9.98 -1.07
N TRP A 70 -4.56 -9.95 -1.22
CA TRP A 70 -3.76 -11.15 -1.42
C TRP A 70 -2.30 -10.89 -1.05
N CYS A 71 -1.64 -11.89 -0.47
CA CYS A 71 -0.19 -11.89 -0.32
C CYS A 71 0.34 -13.25 -0.73
N GLY A 72 1.49 -13.27 -1.38
CA GLY A 72 2.07 -14.51 -1.83
C GLY A 72 3.40 -14.31 -2.52
N THR A 73 3.77 -15.35 -3.25
CA THR A 73 5.08 -15.43 -3.87
C THR A 73 4.87 -15.86 -5.31
N ASP A 74 5.39 -15.08 -6.25
CA ASP A 74 5.29 -15.34 -7.69
C ASP A 74 6.69 -15.37 -8.30
N GLY A 75 7.13 -16.58 -8.68
CA GLY A 75 8.50 -16.82 -9.15
C GLY A 75 9.56 -16.38 -8.13
N ASP A 76 10.41 -15.43 -8.52
CA ASP A 76 11.48 -14.85 -7.71
C ASP A 76 11.06 -13.58 -6.94
N HIS A 77 9.77 -13.23 -6.96
CA HIS A 77 9.24 -12.04 -6.30
C HIS A 77 8.26 -12.41 -5.19
N ASN A 78 8.36 -11.70 -4.07
CA ASN A 78 7.29 -11.60 -3.09
C ASN A 78 6.30 -10.55 -3.60
N VAL A 79 5.01 -10.81 -3.43
CA VAL A 79 3.95 -9.93 -3.92
C VAL A 79 2.91 -9.70 -2.83
N LEU A 80 2.50 -8.44 -2.70
CA LEU A 80 1.47 -7.98 -1.81
C LEU A 80 0.45 -7.16 -2.62
N VAL A 81 -0.82 -7.52 -2.50
CA VAL A 81 -1.95 -6.88 -3.17
C VAL A 81 -2.84 -6.25 -2.10
N ILE A 82 -3.01 -4.93 -2.21
CA ILE A 82 -3.81 -4.11 -1.30
C ILE A 82 -4.74 -3.21 -2.10
N ASP A 83 -5.68 -2.56 -1.42
CA ASP A 83 -6.52 -1.52 -2.02
C ASP A 83 -5.65 -0.43 -2.68
N LEU A 84 -6.08 0.05 -3.85
CA LEU A 84 -5.43 1.18 -4.50
C LEU A 84 -5.73 2.46 -3.70
N LEU A 85 -4.71 3.01 -3.06
CA LEU A 85 -4.79 4.30 -2.39
C LEU A 85 -4.65 5.46 -3.39
N GLY A 86 -5.14 6.63 -2.97
CA GLY A 86 -5.02 7.87 -3.73
C GLY A 86 -3.59 8.39 -3.83
N ARG A 87 -3.46 9.64 -4.29
CA ARG A 87 -2.17 10.33 -4.37
C ARG A 87 -1.52 10.44 -3.00
N SER A 88 -0.19 10.38 -2.97
CA SER A 88 0.55 10.58 -1.72
C SER A 88 0.41 12.03 -1.23
N LEU A 89 0.66 12.26 0.06
CA LEU A 89 0.70 13.62 0.61
C LEU A 89 1.78 14.47 -0.04
N GLU A 90 2.90 13.86 -0.46
CA GLU A 90 3.96 14.52 -1.20
C GLU A 90 3.45 15.02 -2.57
N ASP A 91 2.74 14.17 -3.32
CA ASP A 91 2.13 14.55 -4.59
C ASP A 91 1.12 15.70 -4.40
N LEU A 92 0.32 15.65 -3.33
CA LEU A 92 -0.63 16.70 -2.98
C LEU A 92 0.08 18.00 -2.57
N PHE A 93 1.21 17.91 -1.87
CA PHE A 93 2.00 19.05 -1.45
C PHE A 93 2.62 19.78 -2.64
N VAL A 94 3.21 19.02 -3.57
CA VAL A 94 3.74 19.55 -4.83
C VAL A 94 2.62 20.15 -5.67
N PHE A 95 1.48 19.48 -5.77
CA PHE A 95 0.31 19.99 -6.50
C PHE A 95 -0.19 21.34 -5.96
N CYS A 96 -0.13 21.55 -4.64
CA CYS A 96 -0.50 22.80 -4.00
C CYS A 96 0.60 23.89 -4.05
N GLY A 97 1.67 23.70 -4.82
CA GLY A 97 2.77 24.66 -4.92
C GLY A 97 3.62 24.73 -3.66
N SER A 98 3.81 23.60 -2.99
CA SER A 98 4.60 23.46 -1.75
C SER A 98 4.06 24.30 -0.59
N LYS A 99 2.76 24.60 -0.59
CA LYS A 99 2.07 25.31 0.49
C LYS A 99 0.72 24.68 0.77
N PHE A 100 0.51 24.25 2.01
CA PHE A 100 -0.82 23.93 2.51
C PHE A 100 -1.39 25.09 3.31
N SER A 101 -2.71 25.26 3.27
CA SER A 101 -3.39 26.19 4.18
C SER A 101 -3.34 25.66 5.61
N LEU A 102 -3.41 26.55 6.61
CA LEU A 102 -3.47 26.15 8.03
C LEU A 102 -4.62 25.16 8.29
N LYS A 103 -5.78 25.37 7.66
CA LYS A 103 -6.92 24.46 7.73
C LYS A 103 -6.55 23.04 7.25
N THR A 104 -5.88 22.94 6.11
CA THR A 104 -5.44 21.66 5.55
C THR A 104 -4.43 20.96 6.46
N VAL A 105 -3.46 21.71 7.00
CA VAL A 105 -2.45 21.17 7.92
C VAL A 105 -3.10 20.62 9.20
N LEU A 106 -4.04 21.36 9.80
CA LEU A 106 -4.74 20.91 11.00
C LEU A 106 -5.59 19.66 10.75
N MET A 107 -6.30 19.58 9.62
CA MET A 107 -7.07 18.39 9.26
C MET A 107 -6.17 17.16 9.05
N LEU A 108 -4.99 17.34 8.43
CA LEU A 108 -4.02 16.25 8.27
C LEU A 108 -3.42 15.82 9.61
N ALA A 109 -3.08 16.78 10.47
CA ALA A 109 -2.53 16.49 11.80
C ALA A 109 -3.52 15.69 12.66
N ASP A 110 -4.81 16.05 12.65
CA ASP A 110 -5.86 15.33 13.37
C ASP A 110 -5.98 13.86 12.92
N GLN A 111 -5.94 13.63 11.60
CA GLN A 111 -5.97 12.26 11.05
C GLN A 111 -4.71 11.46 11.40
N MET A 112 -3.53 12.08 11.34
CA MET A 112 -2.25 11.42 11.67
C MET A 112 -2.20 11.02 13.14
N VAL A 113 -2.55 11.94 14.06
CA VAL A 113 -2.55 11.66 15.51
C VAL A 113 -3.58 10.59 15.87
N THR A 114 -4.76 10.61 15.24
CA THR A 114 -5.79 9.59 15.46
C THR A 114 -5.31 8.21 15.00
N THR A 115 -4.57 8.16 13.89
CA THR A 115 -4.03 6.89 13.36
C THR A 115 -2.94 6.33 14.29
N ASP A 116 -1.99 7.17 14.73
CA ASP A 116 -0.90 6.73 15.62
C ASP A 116 -1.42 6.27 16.99
N SER A 117 -2.36 7.02 17.59
CA SER A 117 -2.95 6.65 18.88
C SER A 117 -3.75 5.35 18.82
N CYS A 118 -4.43 5.07 17.71
CA CYS A 118 -5.13 3.81 17.47
C CYS A 118 -4.16 2.63 17.36
N LEU A 119 -3.02 2.83 16.68
CA LEU A 119 -1.97 1.81 16.58
C LEU A 119 -1.36 1.51 17.97
N ASP A 120 -1.01 2.54 18.75
CA ASP A 120 -0.44 2.37 20.09
C ASP A 120 -1.36 1.61 21.06
N PHE A 121 -2.68 1.85 21.00
CA PHE A 121 -3.64 1.14 21.84
C PHE A 121 -3.67 -0.37 21.56
N LYS A 122 -3.49 -0.78 20.30
CA LYS A 122 -3.44 -2.20 19.92
C LYS A 122 -2.11 -2.89 20.24
N TRP A 123 -1.01 -2.16 20.31
CA TRP A 123 0.28 -2.76 20.70
C TRP A 123 0.39 -3.03 22.21
N GLN A 124 -0.53 -2.51 23.02
CA GLN A 124 -0.58 -2.73 24.47
C GLN A 124 -1.50 -3.88 24.92
N HIS A 125 -2.26 -4.50 24.00
CA HIS A 125 -3.22 -5.57 24.27
C HIS A 125 -3.02 -6.78 23.35
#